data_AF-A0A8H7IXD5-F1
#
_entry.id   AF-A0A8H7IXD5-F1
#
_cell.length_a   1.000
_cell.length_b   1.000
_cell.length_c   1.000
_cell.angle_alpha   90.00
_cell.angle_beta   90.00
_cell.angle_gamma   90.00
#
_symmetry.space_group_name_H-M   'P 1'
#
loop_
_entity.id
_entity.type
_entity.pdbx_description
1 polymer ?
#
loop_
_entity_poly.entity_id
_entity_poly.type
_entity_poly.pdbx_seq_one_letter_code
_entity_poly.pdbx_strand_id
1 'polypeptide(L)'
;MGRELQKKKNKSSLPKKRQNGPSKKKVLSNPIIAKHWNQKETLSQNYRRLGLTSRLNHATGGTEKTIALLGLNDPKSSRADTAADSTANRLNIVSKQPVQAVEIEEIEVERDPETGAILRITGQKEEKFNPLNDPLNELEDSEGEAEEWSGFAMVPERRENEAQNPVISELEEAARNGVRKAPRKQSEREGEWLERLVNKYGEDYGRMARDRKLNPMQQTESDIKKRVKKWKAAQSA
;
A
#
# COMPACT_ATOMS: atom_id res chain seq x y z
N MET A 1 0.63 -61.63 -6.91
CA MET A 1 1.74 -61.73 -7.90
C MET A 1 2.44 -60.37 -8.02
N GLY A 2 3.55 -60.15 -7.32
CA GLY A 2 4.30 -58.88 -7.36
C GLY A 2 5.36 -58.83 -8.47
N ARG A 3 5.73 -57.61 -8.90
CA ARG A 3 6.73 -57.34 -9.94
C ARG A 3 8.10 -57.96 -9.60
N GLU A 4 8.67 -58.72 -10.53
CA GLU A 4 9.90 -59.49 -10.30
C GLU A 4 11.12 -58.62 -9.94
N LEU A 5 11.22 -57.44 -10.55
CA LEU A 5 12.29 -56.48 -10.22
C LEU A 5 12.25 -56.02 -8.76
N GLN A 6 11.05 -55.84 -8.21
CA GLN A 6 10.87 -55.46 -6.81
C GLN A 6 11.22 -56.63 -5.88
N LYS A 7 10.92 -57.87 -6.30
CA LYS A 7 11.34 -59.08 -5.58
C LYS A 7 12.87 -59.23 -5.59
N LYS A 8 13.54 -59.05 -6.74
CA LYS A 8 15.01 -59.07 -6.85
C LYS A 8 15.66 -58.00 -5.97
N LYS A 9 15.12 -56.77 -6.00
CA LYS A 9 15.56 -55.66 -5.13
C LYS A 9 15.34 -55.91 -3.64
N ASN A 10 14.30 -56.67 -3.27
CA ASN A 10 14.05 -57.03 -1.87
C ASN A 10 14.95 -58.17 -1.39
N LYS A 11 15.40 -59.04 -2.29
CA LYS A 11 16.33 -60.14 -2.00
C LYS A 11 17.81 -59.73 -2.02
N SER A 12 18.17 -58.64 -2.69
CA SER A 12 19.55 -58.15 -2.70
C SER A 12 19.94 -57.62 -1.32
N SER A 13 21.16 -57.91 -0.87
CA SER A 13 21.77 -57.37 0.37
C SER A 13 22.15 -55.88 0.27
N LEU A 14 21.85 -55.22 -0.85
CA LEU A 14 22.14 -53.82 -1.08
C LEU A 14 21.21 -52.90 -0.26
N PRO A 15 21.74 -51.82 0.35
CA PRO A 15 20.91 -50.88 1.10
C PRO A 15 19.92 -50.17 0.16
N LYS A 16 18.64 -50.12 0.58
CA LYS A 16 17.59 -49.45 -0.21
C LYS A 16 17.79 -47.94 -0.14
N LYS A 17 18.02 -47.28 -1.29
CA LYS A 17 18.00 -45.82 -1.40
C LYS A 17 16.63 -45.29 -0.99
N ARG A 18 16.57 -44.59 0.14
CA ARG A 18 15.38 -43.87 0.61
C ARG A 18 15.40 -42.46 0.04
N GLN A 19 14.22 -41.88 -0.17
CA GLN A 19 14.13 -40.46 -0.48
C GLN A 19 14.41 -39.66 0.79
N ASN A 20 15.09 -38.52 0.64
CA ASN A 20 15.30 -37.60 1.74
C ASN A 20 13.94 -36.97 2.13
N GLY A 21 13.77 -36.69 3.42
CA GLY A 21 12.64 -35.91 3.89
C GLY A 21 12.63 -34.50 3.28
N PRO A 22 11.48 -33.80 3.31
CA PRO A 22 11.39 -32.44 2.81
C PRO A 22 12.38 -31.53 3.55
N SER A 23 13.08 -30.66 2.81
CA SER A 23 14.05 -29.73 3.37
C SER A 23 13.36 -28.54 4.06
N LYS A 24 13.98 -28.04 5.13
CA LYS A 24 13.57 -26.78 5.76
C LYS A 24 14.00 -25.63 4.85
N LYS A 25 13.03 -24.91 4.28
CA LYS A 25 13.30 -23.75 3.41
C LYS A 25 13.88 -22.61 4.25
N LYS A 26 15.05 -22.09 3.85
CA LYS A 26 15.68 -20.91 4.44
C LYS A 26 15.27 -19.67 3.63
N VAL A 27 15.03 -18.56 4.31
CA VAL A 27 14.86 -17.26 3.65
C VAL A 27 16.25 -16.68 3.41
N LEU A 28 16.69 -16.67 2.14
CA LEU A 28 18.06 -16.26 1.77
C LEU A 28 18.13 -14.86 1.11
N SER A 29 16.99 -14.26 0.77
CA SER A 29 16.96 -13.04 -0.05
C SER A 29 17.30 -11.77 0.72
N ASN A 30 16.80 -11.61 1.95
CA ASN A 30 16.99 -10.39 2.74
C ASN A 30 17.61 -10.73 4.11
N PRO A 31 18.77 -10.14 4.48
CA PRO A 31 19.43 -10.40 5.74
C PRO A 31 18.61 -9.96 6.96
N ILE A 32 17.83 -8.88 6.86
CA ILE A 32 16.98 -8.36 7.94
C ILE A 32 15.88 -9.38 8.25
N ILE A 33 15.16 -9.83 7.23
CA ILE A 33 14.10 -10.84 7.39
C ILE A 33 14.68 -12.17 7.89
N ALA A 34 15.86 -12.57 7.40
CA ALA A 34 16.51 -13.81 7.80
C ALA A 34 16.86 -13.83 9.30
N LYS A 35 17.32 -12.70 9.87
CA LYS A 35 17.59 -12.57 11.32
C LYS A 35 16.35 -12.81 12.16
N HIS A 36 15.21 -12.29 11.71
CA HIS A 36 13.94 -12.40 12.42
C HIS A 36 13.08 -13.58 11.95
N TRP A 37 13.63 -14.58 11.25
CA TRP A 37 12.83 -15.70 10.74
C TRP A 37 12.76 -16.88 11.74
N ASN A 38 11.55 -17.28 12.16
CA ASN A 38 11.36 -18.44 13.03
C ASN A 38 10.99 -19.70 12.21
N GLN A 39 11.85 -20.72 12.23
CA GLN A 39 11.60 -21.98 11.49
C GLN A 39 10.46 -22.84 12.06
N LYS A 40 10.03 -22.57 13.30
CA LYS A 40 8.93 -23.31 13.94
C LYS A 40 7.55 -22.78 13.52
N GLU A 41 7.49 -21.54 13.08
CA GLU A 41 6.26 -20.87 12.64
C GLU A 41 5.99 -21.11 11.16
N THR A 42 4.72 -21.07 10.77
CA THR A 42 4.33 -21.11 9.35
C THR A 42 4.75 -19.82 8.65
N LEU A 43 4.76 -19.83 7.31
CA LEU A 43 5.07 -18.63 6.52
C LEU A 43 4.11 -17.49 6.88
N SER A 44 2.80 -17.76 6.92
CA SER A 44 1.79 -16.75 7.24
C SER A 44 1.95 -16.18 8.65
N GLN A 45 2.30 -17.01 9.63
CA GLN A 45 2.55 -16.59 11.02
C GLN A 45 3.79 -15.70 11.11
N ASN A 46 4.90 -16.10 10.48
CA ASN A 46 6.13 -15.29 10.47
C ASN A 46 5.89 -13.92 9.86
N TYR A 47 5.28 -13.86 8.67
CA TYR A 47 5.01 -12.58 8.00
C TYR A 47 4.09 -11.70 8.85
N ARG A 48 3.04 -12.27 9.46
CA ARG A 48 2.18 -11.55 10.41
C ARG A 48 2.96 -11.00 11.60
N ARG A 49 3.90 -11.78 12.18
CA ARG A 49 4.76 -11.34 13.28
C ARG A 49 5.73 -10.23 12.87
N LEU A 50 6.22 -10.27 11.63
CA LEU A 50 7.06 -9.21 11.05
C LEU A 50 6.23 -7.96 10.64
N GLY A 51 4.89 -8.04 10.69
CA GLY A 51 3.99 -7.00 10.23
C GLY A 51 3.96 -6.84 8.71
N LEU A 52 4.34 -7.89 7.98
CA LEU A 52 4.28 -7.98 6.52
C LEU A 52 3.06 -8.81 6.08
N THR A 53 2.49 -8.48 4.93
CA THR A 53 1.41 -9.26 4.33
C THR A 53 1.98 -10.51 3.65
N SER A 54 1.47 -11.71 3.98
CA SER A 54 1.89 -12.96 3.32
C SER A 54 1.20 -13.18 1.97
N ARG A 55 -0.01 -12.64 1.79
CA ARG A 55 -0.80 -12.64 0.56
C ARG A 55 -1.45 -11.27 0.40
N LEU A 56 -1.53 -10.80 -0.85
CA LEU A 56 -2.13 -9.52 -1.19
C LEU A 56 -3.66 -9.58 -1.19
N ASN A 57 -4.22 -10.67 -1.72
CA ASN A 57 -5.67 -10.88 -1.83
C ASN A 57 -6.22 -11.64 -0.62
N HIS A 58 -7.55 -11.68 -0.50
CA HIS A 58 -8.25 -12.48 0.49
C HIS A 58 -7.80 -13.94 0.45
N ALA A 59 -7.51 -14.52 1.61
CA ALA A 59 -7.21 -15.93 1.72
C ALA A 59 -8.51 -16.74 1.56
N THR A 60 -8.52 -17.72 0.67
CA THR A 60 -9.63 -18.66 0.56
C THR A 60 -9.64 -19.59 1.79
N GLY A 61 -10.78 -19.69 2.48
CA GLY A 61 -10.96 -20.52 3.67
C GLY A 61 -10.66 -19.79 4.99
N GLY A 62 -10.66 -20.55 6.09
CA GLY A 62 -10.41 -20.01 7.43
C GLY A 62 -8.95 -19.64 7.65
N THR A 63 -8.69 -18.47 8.23
CA THR A 63 -7.36 -18.11 8.72
C THR A 63 -7.25 -18.40 10.21
N GLU A 64 -6.04 -18.71 10.68
CA GLU A 64 -5.76 -18.88 12.10
C GLU A 64 -6.03 -17.56 12.84
N LYS A 65 -7.02 -17.60 13.75
CA LYS A 65 -7.38 -16.48 14.61
C LYS A 65 -6.51 -16.53 15.86
N THR A 66 -5.66 -15.52 16.05
CA THR A 66 -4.84 -15.40 17.25
C THR A 66 -5.72 -15.02 18.43
N ILE A 67 -5.24 -15.26 19.66
CA ILE A 67 -5.95 -14.91 20.91
C ILE A 67 -6.35 -13.41 20.91
N ALA A 68 -5.43 -12.54 20.47
CA ALA A 68 -5.69 -11.11 20.29
C ALA A 68 -6.78 -10.82 19.25
N LEU A 69 -6.77 -11.50 18.10
CA LEU A 69 -7.79 -11.34 17.06
C LEU A 69 -9.16 -11.95 17.48
N LEU A 70 -9.12 -12.93 18.37
CA LEU A 70 -10.32 -13.47 19.02
C LEU A 70 -10.77 -12.61 20.20
N GLY A 71 -10.04 -11.58 20.60
CA GLY A 71 -10.36 -10.78 21.77
C GLY A 71 -10.40 -11.56 23.08
N LEU A 72 -9.87 -12.77 23.11
CA LEU A 72 -9.77 -13.53 24.36
C LEU A 72 -8.67 -12.86 25.19
N ASN A 73 -9.05 -12.21 26.29
CA ASN A 73 -8.18 -11.50 27.25
C ASN A 73 -7.74 -10.07 26.90
N ASP A 74 -8.35 -9.40 25.94
CA ASP A 74 -8.09 -7.98 25.70
C ASP A 74 -9.27 -7.12 26.21
N PRO A 75 -9.08 -6.28 27.25
CA PRO A 75 -10.15 -5.46 27.84
C PRO A 75 -10.73 -4.43 26.86
N LYS A 76 -10.08 -4.22 25.70
CA LYS A 76 -10.53 -3.30 24.64
C LYS A 76 -11.04 -4.02 23.38
N SER A 77 -11.01 -5.35 23.35
CA SER A 77 -11.40 -6.09 22.14
C SER A 77 -12.91 -6.23 22.01
N SER A 78 -13.42 -5.74 20.88
CA SER A 78 -14.83 -5.85 20.48
C SER A 78 -15.10 -7.24 19.87
N ARG A 79 -14.98 -8.30 20.66
CA ARG A 79 -15.75 -9.54 20.41
C ARG A 79 -16.96 -9.48 21.35
N ALA A 80 -17.99 -8.71 21.01
CA ALA A 80 -18.96 -8.86 19.92
C ALA A 80 -20.05 -9.93 20.18
N ASP A 81 -20.53 -10.04 21.42
CA ASP A 81 -21.97 -9.80 21.59
C ASP A 81 -22.20 -8.29 21.39
N THR A 82 -22.15 -7.91 20.11
CA THR A 82 -22.61 -6.67 19.46
C THR A 82 -22.59 -5.38 20.30
N ALA A 83 -21.48 -4.62 20.27
CA ALA A 83 -21.54 -3.20 20.61
C ALA A 83 -22.43 -2.49 19.56
N ALA A 84 -23.46 -1.76 20.03
CA ALA A 84 -24.51 -1.17 19.19
C ALA A 84 -23.97 -0.38 17.99
N ASP A 85 -22.84 0.33 18.15
CA ASP A 85 -22.29 1.25 17.13
C ASP A 85 -21.32 0.64 16.11
N SER A 86 -21.05 -0.67 16.17
CA SER A 86 -20.11 -1.31 15.24
C SER A 86 -20.60 -1.24 13.78
N THR A 87 -19.69 -1.06 12.83
CA THR A 87 -20.00 -1.05 11.39
C THR A 87 -20.73 -2.32 10.95
N ALA A 88 -20.41 -3.47 11.57
CA ALA A 88 -21.11 -4.74 11.30
C ALA A 88 -22.58 -4.72 11.76
N ASN A 89 -22.92 -4.02 12.85
CA ASN A 89 -24.31 -3.81 13.29
C ASN A 89 -25.05 -2.79 12.41
N ARG A 90 -24.38 -1.69 12.03
CA ARG A 90 -24.97 -0.69 11.11
C ARG A 90 -25.34 -1.27 9.75
N LEU A 91 -24.60 -2.27 9.29
CA LEU A 91 -24.88 -2.99 8.04
C LEU A 91 -25.80 -4.21 8.23
N ASN A 92 -26.23 -4.50 9.47
CA ASN A 92 -27.13 -5.61 9.75
C ASN A 92 -28.58 -5.18 9.46
N ILE A 93 -29.12 -5.63 8.33
CA ILE A 93 -30.51 -5.39 7.96
C ILE A 93 -31.39 -6.31 8.80
N VAL A 94 -32.00 -5.76 9.86
CA VAL A 94 -33.00 -6.48 10.66
C VAL A 94 -34.27 -6.60 9.83
N SER A 95 -34.72 -7.83 9.56
CA SER A 95 -35.89 -8.14 8.72
C SER A 95 -37.23 -7.68 9.30
N LYS A 96 -37.22 -7.20 10.55
CA LYS A 96 -38.40 -6.71 11.25
C LYS A 96 -38.16 -5.24 11.59
N GLN A 97 -38.91 -4.37 10.92
CA GLN A 97 -38.89 -2.93 11.17
C GLN A 97 -39.14 -2.70 12.67
N PRO A 98 -38.27 -1.97 13.40
CA PRO A 98 -38.58 -1.58 14.76
C PRO A 98 -39.87 -0.77 14.69
N VAL A 99 -40.88 -1.19 15.45
CA VAL A 99 -42.11 -0.41 15.61
C VAL A 99 -41.64 0.90 16.21
N GLN A 100 -41.56 1.95 15.39
CA GLN A 100 -41.15 3.27 15.84
C GLN A 100 -42.06 3.62 17.01
N ALA A 101 -41.48 3.71 18.21
CA ALA A 101 -42.17 4.33 19.31
C ALA A 101 -42.49 5.74 18.81
N VAL A 102 -43.78 6.06 18.66
CA VAL A 102 -44.19 7.39 18.24
C VAL A 102 -43.70 8.34 19.32
N GLU A 103 -42.58 9.00 19.06
CA GLU A 103 -42.06 10.05 19.93
C GLU A 103 -43.08 11.18 19.86
N ILE A 104 -43.67 11.49 21.02
CA ILE A 104 -44.68 12.55 21.11
C ILE A 104 -43.90 13.87 21.08
N GLU A 105 -43.90 14.54 19.94
CA GLU A 105 -43.23 15.83 19.79
C GLU A 105 -44.10 16.96 20.35
N GLU A 106 -43.50 17.79 21.20
CA GLU A 106 -44.11 19.01 21.73
C GLU A 106 -43.83 20.17 20.77
N ILE A 107 -44.86 20.89 20.34
CA ILE A 107 -44.76 22.02 19.41
C ILE A 107 -45.26 23.29 20.09
N GLU A 108 -44.50 24.37 19.94
CA GLU A 108 -44.86 25.70 20.47
C GLU A 108 -45.91 26.37 19.57
N VAL A 109 -47.00 26.84 20.20
CA VAL A 109 -48.15 27.44 19.51
C VAL A 109 -48.52 28.76 20.17
N GLU A 110 -48.47 29.85 19.41
CA GLU A 110 -48.93 31.16 19.84
C GLU A 110 -50.44 31.29 19.63
N ARG A 111 -51.15 31.68 20.71
CA ARG A 111 -52.62 31.80 20.74
C ARG A 111 -53.03 33.23 21.08
N ASP A 112 -54.12 33.66 20.47
CA ASP A 112 -54.70 35.00 20.68
C ASP A 112 -55.33 35.09 22.09
N PRO A 113 -55.06 36.13 22.90
CA PRO A 113 -55.40 36.11 24.33
C PRO A 113 -56.90 36.26 24.62
N GLU A 114 -57.69 36.83 23.70
CA GLU A 114 -59.13 37.06 23.93
C GLU A 114 -60.02 35.95 23.39
N THR A 115 -59.63 35.30 22.29
CA THR A 115 -60.47 34.31 21.58
C THR A 115 -59.93 32.88 21.69
N GLY A 116 -58.68 32.70 22.10
CA GLY A 116 -58.02 31.39 22.22
C GLY A 116 -57.76 30.70 20.87
N ALA A 117 -57.99 31.38 19.74
CA ALA A 117 -57.71 30.87 18.42
C ALA A 117 -56.19 30.79 18.17
N ILE A 118 -55.75 29.74 17.47
CA ILE A 118 -54.34 29.52 17.14
C ILE A 118 -53.96 30.46 15.99
N LEU A 119 -53.02 31.38 16.24
CA LEU A 119 -52.56 32.33 15.23
C LEU A 119 -51.35 31.80 14.47
N ARG A 120 -50.40 31.17 15.17
CA ARG A 120 -49.15 30.71 14.58
C ARG A 120 -48.58 29.50 15.30
N ILE A 121 -48.08 28.54 14.52
CA ILE A 121 -47.29 27.41 14.99
C ILE A 121 -45.83 27.73 14.65
N THR A 122 -44.97 27.81 15.67
CA THR A 122 -43.54 28.11 15.51
C THR A 122 -42.74 26.89 15.97
N GLY A 123 -41.94 26.30 15.07
CA GLY A 123 -41.09 25.14 15.42
C GLY A 123 -41.10 23.98 14.43
N GLN A 124 -41.75 24.08 13.27
CA GLN A 124 -41.63 23.05 12.24
C GLN A 124 -40.20 23.04 11.67
N LYS A 125 -39.51 21.91 11.79
CA LYS A 125 -38.35 21.61 10.93
C LYS A 125 -38.91 21.31 9.54
N GLU A 126 -38.43 22.01 8.52
CA GLU A 126 -38.78 21.70 7.13
C GLU A 126 -38.14 20.35 6.76
N GLU A 127 -38.91 19.28 6.84
CA GLU A 127 -38.48 18.00 6.29
C GLU A 127 -38.46 18.07 4.77
N LYS A 128 -37.38 17.58 4.18
CA LYS A 128 -37.24 17.51 2.72
C LYS A 128 -38.29 16.55 2.19
N PHE A 129 -38.89 16.92 1.05
CA PHE A 129 -39.92 16.12 0.41
C PHE A 129 -39.36 14.75 -0.03
N ASN A 130 -39.56 13.72 0.80
CA ASN A 130 -39.11 12.34 0.56
C ASN A 130 -40.32 11.41 0.32
N PRO A 131 -40.97 11.48 -0.85
CA PRO A 131 -42.22 10.76 -1.13
C PRO A 131 -42.06 9.24 -1.20
N LEU A 132 -40.83 8.74 -1.38
CA LEU A 132 -40.51 7.31 -1.40
C LEU A 132 -39.90 6.80 -0.09
N ASN A 133 -39.72 7.68 0.90
CA ASN A 133 -39.06 7.38 2.17
C ASN A 133 -37.70 6.67 1.97
N ASP A 134 -36.90 7.18 1.03
CA ASP A 134 -35.57 6.65 0.74
C ASP A 134 -34.60 7.00 1.88
N PRO A 135 -33.96 6.03 2.54
CA PRO A 135 -33.01 6.27 3.64
C PRO A 135 -31.72 7.00 3.20
N LEU A 136 -31.44 7.12 1.91
CA LEU A 136 -30.24 7.81 1.41
C LEU A 136 -30.43 9.32 1.19
N ASN A 137 -31.68 9.82 1.22
CA ASN A 137 -32.00 11.23 0.96
C ASN A 137 -31.41 12.20 2.00
N GLU A 138 -31.01 11.70 3.17
CA GLU A 138 -30.32 12.49 4.21
C GLU A 138 -28.80 12.56 4.01
N LEU A 139 -28.21 11.64 3.23
CA LEU A 139 -26.76 11.52 3.05
C LEU A 139 -26.23 12.30 1.85
N GLU A 140 -27.07 12.58 0.85
CA GLU A 140 -26.70 13.31 -0.38
C GLU A 140 -26.25 14.76 -0.08
N ASP A 141 -26.74 15.38 1.00
CA ASP A 141 -26.35 16.74 1.39
C ASP A 141 -25.10 16.83 2.28
N SER A 142 -24.48 15.70 2.64
CA SER A 142 -23.11 15.74 3.20
C SER A 142 -22.06 15.99 2.10
N GLU A 143 -22.46 16.09 0.84
CA GLU A 143 -21.60 16.17 -0.34
C GLU A 143 -21.30 17.64 -0.72
N GLY A 144 -20.80 18.40 0.26
CA GLY A 144 -20.20 19.74 0.07
C GLY A 144 -18.67 19.73 0.03
N GLU A 145 -18.05 18.58 0.28
CA GLU A 145 -16.65 18.35 -0.02
C GLU A 145 -16.63 17.20 -1.03
N ALA A 146 -16.33 17.51 -2.29
CA ALA A 146 -15.91 16.51 -3.24
C ALA A 146 -14.68 15.83 -2.63
N GLU A 147 -14.89 14.72 -1.92
CA GLU A 147 -13.86 13.81 -1.48
C GLU A 147 -13.14 13.34 -2.73
N GLU A 148 -12.09 14.09 -3.05
CA GLU A 148 -11.17 13.86 -4.15
C GLU A 148 -10.82 12.38 -4.09
N TRP A 149 -11.31 11.63 -5.08
CA TRP A 149 -11.30 10.18 -5.09
C TRP A 149 -9.84 9.70 -5.18
N SER A 150 -9.18 9.69 -4.02
CA SER A 150 -7.83 9.21 -3.86
C SER A 150 -7.92 7.70 -4.09
N GLY A 151 -7.26 7.21 -5.14
CA GLY A 151 -7.31 5.80 -5.57
C GLY A 151 -6.81 4.77 -4.53
N PHE A 152 -6.66 5.18 -3.28
CA PHE A 152 -6.24 4.41 -2.11
C PHE A 152 -7.11 4.67 -0.86
N ALA A 153 -8.38 5.08 -1.02
CA ALA A 153 -9.34 5.35 0.08
C ALA A 153 -9.57 4.22 1.10
N MET A 154 -8.92 3.05 0.94
CA MET A 154 -9.02 1.90 1.85
C MET A 154 -7.77 1.69 2.72
N VAL A 155 -6.75 2.54 2.60
CA VAL A 155 -5.57 2.50 3.51
C VAL A 155 -5.80 3.54 4.60
N PRO A 156 -6.25 3.15 5.81
CA PRO A 156 -6.43 4.10 6.91
C PRO A 156 -5.10 4.82 7.18
N GLU A 157 -5.16 6.14 7.32
CA GLU A 157 -4.00 6.95 7.70
C GLU A 157 -3.40 6.41 9.01
N ARG A 158 -2.08 6.29 9.04
CA ARG A 158 -1.35 5.70 10.17
C ARG A 158 -1.60 6.56 11.41
N ARG A 159 -2.24 5.97 12.42
CA ARG A 159 -2.42 6.61 13.73
C ARG A 159 -1.04 6.78 14.37
N GLU A 160 -0.72 8.00 14.80
CA GLU A 160 0.60 8.35 15.38
C GLU A 160 0.99 7.48 16.60
N ASN A 161 -0.01 6.86 17.25
CA ASN A 161 0.14 6.05 18.46
C ASN A 161 0.28 4.54 18.23
N GLU A 162 0.41 4.07 16.98
CA GLU A 162 0.63 2.64 16.70
C GLU A 162 2.11 2.26 16.86
N ALA A 163 2.38 1.27 17.72
CA ALA A 163 3.72 0.74 17.92
C ALA A 163 4.25 0.13 16.62
N GLN A 164 5.23 0.80 16.00
CA GLN A 164 5.88 0.30 14.80
C GLN A 164 6.72 -0.93 15.14
N ASN A 165 6.60 -1.97 14.32
CA ASN A 165 7.47 -3.13 14.44
C ASN A 165 8.91 -2.71 14.07
N PRO A 166 9.93 -2.96 14.91
CA PRO A 166 11.30 -2.55 14.63
C PRO A 166 11.81 -3.07 13.27
N VAL A 167 11.38 -4.27 12.86
CA VAL A 167 11.76 -4.84 11.57
C VAL A 167 11.24 -4.01 10.40
N ILE A 168 10.05 -3.42 10.51
CA ILE A 168 9.48 -2.56 9.47
C ILE A 168 10.31 -1.28 9.36
N SER A 169 10.68 -0.66 10.49
CA SER A 169 11.56 0.52 10.50
C SER A 169 12.88 0.23 9.80
N GLU A 170 13.54 -0.88 10.14
CA GLU A 170 14.80 -1.27 9.50
C GLU A 170 14.64 -1.50 7.98
N LEU A 171 13.52 -2.09 7.55
CA LEU A 171 13.22 -2.31 6.13
C LEU A 171 12.93 -1.00 5.40
N GLU A 172 12.19 -0.08 6.01
CA GLU A 172 11.91 1.26 5.47
C GLU A 172 13.20 2.07 5.34
N GLU A 173 14.07 2.05 6.35
CA GLU A 173 15.39 2.68 6.32
C GLU A 173 16.27 2.10 5.22
N ALA A 174 16.33 0.76 5.11
CA ALA A 174 17.08 0.09 4.06
C ALA A 174 16.55 0.46 2.65
N ALA A 175 15.22 0.59 2.49
CA ALA A 175 14.60 1.02 1.25
C ALA A 175 14.92 2.50 0.93
N ARG A 176 14.89 3.39 1.94
CA ARG A 176 15.25 4.81 1.80
C ARG A 176 16.70 5.00 1.40
N ASN A 177 17.61 4.17 1.93
CA ASN A 177 19.04 4.26 1.62
C ASN A 177 19.32 4.05 0.13
N GLY A 178 18.58 3.15 -0.54
CA GLY A 178 18.65 2.90 -1.97
C GLY A 178 20.05 2.47 -2.47
N VAL A 179 20.13 1.99 -3.71
CA VAL A 179 21.42 1.76 -4.36
C VAL A 179 21.84 3.03 -5.09
N ARG A 180 22.88 3.69 -4.61
CA ARG A 180 23.48 4.84 -5.33
C ARG A 180 24.11 4.35 -6.63
N LYS A 181 23.42 4.60 -7.76
CA LYS A 181 23.97 4.33 -9.08
C LYS A 181 25.11 5.31 -9.34
N ALA A 182 26.28 4.78 -9.69
CA ALA A 182 27.40 5.62 -10.12
C ALA A 182 26.95 6.48 -11.32
N PRO A 183 27.29 7.79 -11.34
CA PRO A 183 26.96 8.64 -12.47
C PRO A 183 27.66 8.13 -13.73
N ARG A 184 27.00 8.26 -14.89
CA ARG A 184 27.59 7.90 -16.18
C ARG A 184 28.75 8.84 -16.49
N LYS A 185 29.95 8.30 -16.63
CA LYS A 185 31.16 9.05 -17.01
C LYS A 185 31.37 8.98 -18.53
N GLN A 186 32.06 9.98 -19.08
CA GLN A 186 32.55 9.95 -20.46
C GLN A 186 33.80 9.07 -20.54
N SER A 187 34.09 8.56 -21.73
CA SER A 187 35.35 7.84 -21.97
C SER A 187 36.54 8.80 -22.03
N GLU A 188 37.74 8.33 -21.67
CA GLU A 188 38.95 9.16 -21.68
C GLU A 188 39.23 9.76 -23.06
N ARG A 189 39.13 8.95 -24.12
CA ARG A 189 39.31 9.39 -25.52
C ARG A 189 38.29 10.44 -25.94
N GLU A 190 37.06 10.36 -25.44
CA GLU A 190 36.05 11.40 -25.69
C GLU A 190 36.43 12.70 -24.99
N GLY A 191 37.01 12.63 -23.78
CA GLY A 191 37.56 13.78 -23.08
C GLY A 191 38.68 14.46 -23.87
N GLU A 192 39.67 13.71 -24.34
CA GLU A 192 40.77 14.25 -25.17
C GLU A 192 40.25 14.88 -26.47
N TRP A 193 39.25 14.25 -27.09
CA TRP A 193 38.64 14.75 -28.31
C TRP A 193 37.93 16.09 -28.08
N LEU A 194 37.16 16.20 -27.01
CA LEU A 194 36.49 17.45 -26.61
C LEU A 194 37.50 18.52 -26.23
N GLU A 195 38.57 18.16 -25.51
CA GLU A 195 39.66 19.07 -25.16
C GLU A 195 40.30 19.68 -26.41
N ARG A 196 40.62 18.87 -27.43
CA ARG A 196 41.16 19.38 -28.71
C ARG A 196 40.18 20.31 -29.43
N LEU A 197 38.89 20.01 -29.40
CA LEU A 197 37.86 20.86 -30.00
C LEU A 197 37.73 22.19 -29.27
N VAL A 198 37.66 22.17 -27.93
CA VAL A 198 37.55 23.36 -27.09
C VAL A 198 38.81 24.22 -27.19
N ASN A 199 40.00 23.63 -27.20
CA ASN A 199 41.25 24.38 -27.36
C ASN A 199 41.35 25.11 -28.71
N LYS A 200 40.75 24.56 -29.78
CA LYS A 200 40.81 25.16 -31.12
C LYS A 200 39.71 26.17 -31.40
N TYR A 201 38.48 25.91 -30.92
CA TYR A 201 37.29 26.69 -31.27
C TYR A 201 36.62 27.40 -30.08
N GLY A 202 37.08 27.19 -28.85
CA GLY A 202 36.48 27.79 -27.66
C GLY A 202 35.07 27.27 -27.41
N GLU A 203 34.07 28.16 -27.52
CA GLU A 203 32.64 27.85 -27.34
C GLU A 203 31.84 27.86 -28.65
N ASP A 204 32.51 28.01 -29.80
CA ASP A 204 31.86 28.04 -31.12
C ASP A 204 31.50 26.63 -31.63
N TYR A 205 30.43 26.05 -31.09
CA TYR A 205 29.97 24.69 -31.44
C TYR A 205 29.65 24.52 -32.94
N GLY A 206 29.15 25.56 -33.60
CA GLY A 206 28.87 25.54 -35.04
C GLY A 206 30.14 25.40 -35.91
N ARG A 207 31.30 25.87 -35.42
CA ARG A 207 32.59 25.67 -36.10
C ARG A 207 33.18 24.29 -35.77
N MET A 208 32.99 23.81 -34.53
CA MET A 208 33.39 22.45 -34.13
C MET A 208 32.68 21.37 -34.97
N ALA A 209 31.37 21.52 -35.20
CA ALA A 209 30.60 20.57 -35.99
C ALA A 209 31.07 20.50 -37.45
N ARG A 210 31.49 21.64 -38.02
CA ARG A 210 31.98 21.74 -39.41
C ARG A 210 33.45 21.32 -39.59
N ASP A 211 34.20 21.07 -38.51
CA ASP A 211 35.61 20.67 -38.63
C ASP A 211 35.76 19.22 -39.11
N ARG A 212 36.13 19.03 -40.37
CA ARG A 212 36.31 17.69 -40.97
C ARG A 212 37.51 16.92 -40.40
N LYS A 213 38.49 17.60 -39.78
CA LYS A 213 39.68 16.96 -39.21
C LYS A 213 39.43 16.53 -37.77
N LEU A 214 38.95 17.45 -36.94
CA LEU A 214 38.69 17.15 -35.52
C LEU A 214 37.34 16.50 -35.28
N ASN A 215 36.34 16.63 -36.16
CA ASN A 215 35.07 15.90 -36.07
C ASN A 215 34.90 14.89 -37.22
N PRO A 216 35.70 13.81 -37.30
CA PRO A 216 35.59 12.81 -38.38
C PRO A 216 34.22 12.16 -38.44
N MET A 217 33.59 11.97 -37.29
CA MET A 217 32.28 11.30 -37.17
C MET A 217 31.09 12.23 -37.44
N GLN A 218 31.34 13.49 -37.85
CA GLN A 218 30.30 14.45 -38.21
C GLN A 218 29.24 14.62 -37.10
N GLN A 219 29.69 14.64 -35.84
CA GLN A 219 28.82 14.86 -34.68
C GLN A 219 28.09 16.21 -34.81
N THR A 220 26.82 16.22 -34.45
CA THR A 220 25.99 17.43 -34.54
C THR A 220 26.43 18.48 -33.51
N GLU A 221 26.11 19.74 -33.79
CA GLU A 221 26.36 20.84 -32.85
C GLU A 221 25.76 20.57 -31.46
N SER A 222 24.53 20.04 -31.43
CA SER A 222 23.82 19.73 -30.18
C SER A 222 24.49 18.61 -29.37
N ASP A 223 25.08 17.62 -30.04
CA ASP A 223 25.75 16.50 -29.38
C ASP A 223 27.08 16.95 -28.79
N ILE A 224 27.86 17.73 -29.55
CA ILE A 224 29.09 18.34 -29.06
C ILE A 224 28.78 19.21 -27.84
N LYS A 225 27.74 20.05 -27.89
CA LYS A 225 27.32 20.90 -26.76
C LYS A 225 26.97 20.08 -25.51
N LYS A 226 26.19 19.00 -25.66
CA LYS A 226 25.84 18.10 -24.53
C LYS A 226 27.09 17.43 -23.93
N ARG A 227 28.04 17.02 -24.77
CA ARG A 227 29.27 16.35 -24.34
C ARG A 227 30.24 17.31 -23.68
N VAL A 228 30.44 18.52 -24.23
CA VAL A 228 31.24 19.58 -23.60
C VAL A 228 30.66 19.97 -22.24
N LYS A 229 29.32 20.07 -22.11
CA LYS A 229 28.68 20.35 -20.81
C LYS A 229 28.99 19.27 -19.77
N LYS A 230 28.93 18.00 -20.15
CA LYS A 230 29.30 16.87 -19.27
C LYS A 230 30.79 16.87 -18.92
N TRP A 231 31.64 17.14 -19.90
CA TRP A 231 33.10 17.21 -19.72
C TRP A 231 33.50 18.33 -18.78
N LYS A 232 32.95 19.56 -18.97
CA LYS A 232 33.15 20.69 -18.06
C LYS A 232 32.67 20.36 -16.65
N ALA A 233 31.48 19.74 -16.51
CA ALA A 233 30.96 19.32 -15.22
C ALA A 233 31.83 18.26 -14.53
N ALA A 234 32.46 17.37 -15.31
CA ALA A 234 33.40 16.37 -14.80
C ALA A 234 34.78 16.94 -14.44
N GLN A 235 35.18 18.08 -15.01
CA GLN A 235 36.40 18.80 -14.62
C GLN A 235 36.20 19.71 -13.41
N SER A 236 34.98 20.23 -13.21
CA SER A 236 34.64 21.08 -12.06
C SER A 236 34.30 20.29 -10.79
N ALA A 237 34.05 18.99 -10.91
CA ALA A 237 33.67 18.09 -9.82
C ALA A 237 34.88 17.30 -9.32
#